data_AF-A0A177HBG2-F1
#
_entry.id   AF-A0A177HBG2-F1
#
_cell.length_a   1.000
_cell.length_b   1.000
_cell.length_c   1.000
_cell.angle_alpha   90.00
_cell.angle_beta   90.00
_cell.angle_gamma   90.00
#
_symmetry.space_group_name_H-M   'P 1'
#
loop_
_entity.id
_entity.type
_entity.pdbx_description
1 polymer ?
#
loop_
_entity_poly.entity_id
_entity_poly.type
_entity_poly.pdbx_seq_one_letter_code
_entity_poly.pdbx_strand_id
1 'polypeptide(L)'
;MRFLAKRYILITFSAAAIVACFCAMALVWVLEAKTISRLEAAFVKADLGWVEIAADGRQVVLSGQAETAAQRFQALALARKIVAIHNLSDQIVLSETGAKTPVALTLQIFKTSKFIRAMGNVPSGPAQETLLAGLRDMAAGQMELKHFFTAAQRRPSEKWLTAQQLGLEALTQIHRGEVTIAEDRVVVKALVKTEERRQEVLTNLEQLSPNGLLYEVAVVAPNAAPEGYRFRAVKSDGALRVLACRVDSQMHLKALASALQAFDVTYGLPCLMNFADRPTGFDETIFLALDELRPIRTATIHLADNRLQLFLPNPLDADNIAAVVEKIKQRLPEGYEVEASRNQPDMAGGLLAAEFLFQLEADGNLILQGPLDDQRAQKAVTALAQARFGFDKVTFSGSLDPSLGNDWTLQILSLIDAMLPLQRAQMRLTRHDLTVSGMSHRKDAQAALALSVNQILPNTVRADLQISYEPPPKAEPDLLPAVLCISQINGLLQSEKINFDPGSDRVNLAGQNLLDKIADILRQCGEIPLEIAGHTDSQGREEMNLQLSQTRAQAVLMELQRRRILTGSFVAQGYGETKPIAANDSAEGRDINRRIEFYLRENEPVPLAQGDPETPPTEARTNADAGQ
;
A
#
# COMPACT_ATOMS: atom_id res chain seq x y z
N MET A 1 -88.57 26.66 17.00
CA MET A 1 -87.98 25.65 16.08
C MET A 1 -86.48 25.87 15.77
N ARG A 2 -86.00 27.09 15.45
CA ARG A 2 -84.59 27.33 15.08
C ARG A 2 -83.52 27.00 16.15
N PHE A 3 -83.83 27.15 17.44
CA PHE A 3 -82.90 26.84 18.54
C PHE A 3 -82.68 25.33 18.77
N LEU A 4 -83.73 24.53 18.59
CA LEU A 4 -83.65 23.07 18.69
C LEU A 4 -82.80 22.50 17.55
N ALA A 5 -83.00 22.97 16.32
CA ALA A 5 -82.21 22.56 15.16
C ALA A 5 -80.71 22.79 15.34
N LYS A 6 -80.30 23.95 15.89
CA LYS A 6 -78.88 24.24 16.16
C LYS A 6 -78.26 23.32 17.23
N ARG A 7 -79.03 22.93 18.26
CA ARG A 7 -78.58 21.98 19.28
C ARG A 7 -78.39 20.56 18.71
N TYR A 8 -79.32 20.10 17.88
CA TYR A 8 -79.17 18.78 17.24
C TYR A 8 -77.97 18.73 16.30
N ILE A 9 -77.74 19.79 15.51
CA ILE A 9 -76.55 19.91 14.66
C ILE A 9 -75.28 19.82 15.50
N LEU A 10 -75.16 20.63 16.57
CA LEU A 10 -73.98 20.61 17.43
C LEU A 10 -73.74 19.22 18.05
N ILE A 11 -74.79 18.58 18.58
CA ILE A 11 -74.70 17.23 19.16
C ILE A 11 -74.25 16.20 18.12
N THR A 12 -74.80 16.24 16.90
CA THR A 12 -74.41 15.30 15.83
C THR A 12 -72.96 15.49 15.37
N PHE A 13 -72.49 16.73 15.22
CA PHE A 13 -71.10 17.01 14.86
C PHE A 13 -70.14 16.65 15.99
N SER A 14 -70.49 16.91 17.25
CA SER A 14 -69.68 16.49 18.39
C SER A 14 -69.63 14.96 18.52
N ALA A 15 -70.75 14.26 18.34
CA ALA A 15 -70.77 12.80 18.34
C ALA A 15 -69.93 12.21 17.19
N ALA A 16 -70.06 12.76 15.98
CA ALA A 16 -69.26 12.34 14.83
C ALA A 16 -67.75 12.60 15.06
N ALA A 17 -67.38 13.73 15.66
CA ALA A 17 -65.99 14.04 16.00
C ALA A 17 -65.42 13.07 17.04
N ILE A 18 -66.20 12.70 18.06
CA ILE A 18 -65.80 11.71 19.08
C ILE A 18 -65.59 10.33 18.43
N VAL A 19 -66.53 9.89 17.58
CA VAL A 19 -66.42 8.61 16.87
C VAL A 19 -65.21 8.62 15.93
N ALA A 20 -64.98 9.69 15.18
CA ALA A 20 -63.83 9.82 14.29
C ALA A 20 -62.51 9.78 15.08
N CYS A 21 -62.43 10.45 16.23
CA CYS A 21 -61.27 10.42 17.11
C CYS A 21 -61.03 9.00 17.65
N PHE A 22 -62.08 8.31 18.10
CA PHE A 22 -61.98 6.93 18.56
C PHE A 22 -61.53 5.97 17.47
N CYS A 23 -62.09 6.09 16.26
CA CYS A 23 -61.66 5.31 15.10
C CYS A 23 -60.20 5.58 14.73
N ALA A 24 -59.75 6.84 14.78
CA ALA A 24 -58.37 7.20 14.50
C ALA A 24 -57.40 6.60 15.55
N MET A 25 -57.73 6.71 16.84
CA MET A 25 -56.94 6.09 17.91
C MET A 25 -56.88 4.57 17.79
N ALA A 26 -58.02 3.92 17.50
CA ALA A 26 -58.07 2.48 17.28
C ALA A 26 -57.23 2.04 16.06
N LEU A 27 -57.26 2.81 14.98
CA LEU A 27 -56.48 2.52 13.78
C LEU A 27 -54.96 2.65 14.03
N VAL A 28 -54.54 3.68 14.77
CA VAL A 28 -53.14 3.87 15.19
C VAL A 28 -52.68 2.67 16.01
N TRP A 29 -53.47 2.28 17.02
CA TRP A 29 -53.15 1.13 17.86
C TRP A 29 -53.02 -0.18 17.07
N VAL A 30 -53.91 -0.44 16.12
CA VAL A 30 -53.84 -1.63 15.25
C VAL A 30 -52.60 -1.62 14.37
N LEU A 31 -52.21 -0.46 13.83
CA LEU A 31 -51.02 -0.31 12.99
C LEU A 31 -49.73 -0.53 13.78
N GLU A 32 -49.64 0.03 14.99
CA GLU A 32 -48.52 -0.16 15.91
C GLU A 32 -48.38 -1.64 16.28
N ALA A 33 -49.46 -2.26 16.77
CA ALA A 33 -49.45 -3.67 17.19
C ALA A 33 -49.04 -4.62 16.05
N LYS A 34 -49.52 -4.37 14.82
CA LYS A 34 -49.16 -5.18 13.65
C LYS A 34 -47.69 -4.98 13.23
N THR A 35 -47.17 -3.78 13.41
CA THR A 35 -45.77 -3.46 13.08
C THR A 35 -44.82 -4.10 14.09
N ILE A 36 -45.12 -3.97 15.38
CA ILE A 36 -44.38 -4.61 16.47
C ILE A 36 -44.33 -6.13 16.27
N SER A 37 -45.49 -6.78 16.08
CA SER A 37 -45.57 -8.23 15.92
C SER A 37 -44.75 -8.77 14.72
N ARG A 38 -44.68 -8.02 13.61
CA ARG A 38 -43.86 -8.40 12.44
C ARG A 38 -42.37 -8.27 12.71
N LEU A 39 -41.96 -7.23 13.43
CA LEU A 39 -40.57 -7.00 13.83
C LEU A 39 -40.12 -8.05 14.85
N GLU A 40 -40.93 -8.33 15.86
CA GLU A 40 -40.67 -9.40 16.84
C GLU A 40 -40.47 -10.75 16.15
N ALA A 41 -41.38 -11.14 15.25
CA ALA A 41 -41.26 -12.40 14.51
C ALA A 41 -39.97 -12.46 13.66
N ALA A 42 -39.56 -11.33 13.07
CA ALA A 42 -38.33 -11.25 12.29
C ALA A 42 -37.06 -11.34 13.17
N PHE A 43 -37.07 -10.71 14.35
CA PHE A 43 -35.95 -10.74 15.28
C PHE A 43 -35.81 -12.07 16.01
N VAL A 44 -36.91 -12.69 16.44
CA VAL A 44 -36.89 -14.04 17.03
C VAL A 44 -36.33 -15.06 16.04
N LYS A 45 -36.70 -14.97 14.76
CA LYS A 45 -36.17 -15.86 13.71
C LYS A 45 -34.66 -15.67 13.47
N ALA A 46 -34.12 -14.49 13.78
CA ALA A 46 -32.72 -14.14 13.56
C ALA A 46 -31.86 -14.20 14.83
N ASP A 47 -32.39 -14.76 15.92
CA ASP A 47 -31.74 -14.83 17.24
C ASP A 47 -31.40 -13.45 17.85
N LEU A 48 -32.28 -12.47 17.60
CA LEU A 48 -32.16 -11.08 18.07
C LEU A 48 -33.24 -10.74 19.11
N GLY A 49 -33.58 -11.69 19.99
CA GLY A 49 -34.62 -11.53 21.01
C GLY A 49 -34.31 -10.49 22.10
N TRP A 50 -33.10 -9.95 22.11
CA TRP A 50 -32.64 -8.88 23.00
C TRP A 50 -33.05 -7.48 22.52
N VAL A 51 -33.56 -7.33 21.28
CA VAL A 51 -34.00 -6.05 20.73
C VAL A 51 -35.42 -5.75 21.23
N GLU A 52 -35.54 -4.69 22.00
CA GLU A 52 -36.83 -4.13 22.41
C GLU A 52 -37.38 -3.21 21.31
N ILE A 53 -38.70 -3.30 21.08
CA ILE A 53 -39.39 -2.55 20.02
C ILE A 53 -40.47 -1.68 20.66
N ALA A 54 -40.43 -0.38 20.39
CA ALA A 54 -41.53 0.54 20.68
C ALA A 54 -42.01 1.20 19.39
N ALA A 55 -43.31 1.40 19.25
CA ALA A 55 -43.91 2.11 18.12
C ALA A 55 -44.76 3.27 18.62
N ASP A 56 -44.62 4.42 17.97
CA ASP A 56 -45.45 5.62 18.15
C ASP A 56 -45.93 6.09 16.78
N GLY A 57 -47.18 5.77 16.46
CA GLY A 57 -47.80 5.92 15.17
C GLY A 57 -47.04 5.19 14.06
N ARG A 58 -46.26 5.94 13.29
CA ARG A 58 -45.43 5.41 12.19
C ARG A 58 -43.97 5.25 12.59
N GLN A 59 -43.52 5.89 13.66
CA GLN A 59 -42.14 5.84 14.11
C GLN A 59 -41.92 4.58 14.95
N VAL A 60 -40.83 3.88 14.68
CA VAL A 60 -40.41 2.69 15.42
C VAL A 60 -39.06 2.97 16.04
N VAL A 61 -38.97 2.77 17.35
CA VAL A 61 -37.75 2.87 18.13
C VAL A 61 -37.27 1.45 18.45
N LEU A 62 -36.01 1.18 18.12
CA LEU A 62 -35.33 -0.05 18.50
C LEU A 62 -34.35 0.26 19.63
N SER A 63 -34.53 -0.39 20.78
CA SER A 63 -33.65 -0.27 21.94
C SER A 63 -33.11 -1.64 22.35
N GLY A 64 -32.08 -1.65 23.18
CA GLY A 64 -31.45 -2.88 23.67
C GLY A 64 -29.94 -2.76 23.67
N GLN A 65 -29.28 -3.81 24.18
CA GLN A 65 -27.84 -3.89 24.29
C GLN A 65 -27.29 -4.94 23.32
N ALA A 66 -26.57 -4.49 22.30
CA ALA A 66 -25.88 -5.37 21.36
C ALA A 66 -24.48 -5.72 21.87
N GLU A 67 -24.12 -7.00 21.86
CA GLU A 67 -22.78 -7.44 22.27
C GLU A 67 -21.71 -7.08 21.22
N THR A 68 -22.12 -6.97 19.95
CA THR A 68 -21.24 -6.62 18.83
C THR A 68 -21.88 -5.63 17.87
N ALA A 69 -21.03 -4.88 17.16
CA ALA A 69 -21.46 -4.00 16.07
C ALA A 69 -22.18 -4.77 14.94
N ALA A 70 -21.82 -6.04 14.73
CA ALA A 70 -22.45 -6.91 13.74
C ALA A 70 -23.91 -7.23 14.09
N GLN A 71 -24.19 -7.56 15.36
CA GLN A 71 -25.56 -7.80 15.84
C GLN A 71 -26.45 -6.56 15.72
N ARG A 72 -25.95 -5.38 16.11
CA ARG A 72 -26.68 -4.11 15.92
C ARG A 72 -26.98 -3.85 14.45
N PHE A 73 -26.00 -4.04 13.57
CA PHE A 73 -26.19 -3.84 12.13
C PHE A 73 -27.23 -4.81 11.55
N GLN A 74 -27.19 -6.08 11.97
CA GLN A 74 -28.16 -7.10 11.56
C GLN A 74 -29.59 -6.77 11.98
N ALA A 75 -29.78 -6.28 13.22
CA ALA A 75 -31.08 -5.83 13.72
C ALA A 75 -31.65 -4.68 12.87
N LEU A 76 -30.84 -3.65 12.59
CA LEU A 76 -31.25 -2.51 11.76
C LEU A 76 -31.56 -2.94 10.32
N ALA A 77 -30.77 -3.85 9.75
CA ALA A 77 -30.98 -4.34 8.39
C ALA A 77 -32.30 -5.12 8.24
N LEU A 78 -32.67 -5.91 9.26
CA LEU A 78 -33.95 -6.61 9.28
C LEU A 78 -35.13 -5.67 9.47
N ALA A 79 -35.02 -4.69 10.37
CA ALA A 79 -36.07 -3.69 10.60
C ALA A 79 -36.35 -2.85 9.34
N ARG A 80 -35.32 -2.49 8.58
CA ARG A 80 -35.43 -1.73 7.33
C ARG A 80 -36.21 -2.44 6.22
N LYS A 81 -36.39 -3.76 6.30
CA LYS A 81 -37.24 -4.53 5.36
C LYS A 81 -38.72 -4.37 5.65
N ILE A 82 -39.08 -3.98 6.88
CA ILE A 82 -40.46 -3.90 7.37
C ILE A 82 -40.89 -2.43 7.54
N VAL A 83 -39.99 -1.55 7.97
CA VAL A 83 -40.23 -0.13 8.23
C VAL A 83 -39.27 0.72 7.40
N ALA A 84 -39.79 1.79 6.78
CA ALA A 84 -38.97 2.72 5.99
C ALA A 84 -37.94 3.45 6.88
N ILE A 85 -36.74 3.70 6.34
CA ILE A 85 -35.58 4.24 7.09
C ILE A 85 -35.91 5.52 7.87
N HIS A 86 -36.68 6.45 7.29
CA HIS A 86 -37.04 7.72 7.93
C HIS A 86 -37.96 7.58 9.15
N ASN A 87 -38.58 6.41 9.32
CA ASN A 87 -39.45 6.10 10.44
C ASN A 87 -38.77 5.19 11.48
N LEU A 88 -37.48 4.89 11.33
CA LEU A 88 -36.74 4.00 12.22
C LEU A 88 -35.75 4.82 13.06
N SER A 89 -35.89 4.74 14.39
CA SER A 89 -34.99 5.35 15.36
C SER A 89 -34.16 4.27 16.01
N ASP A 90 -32.84 4.39 15.90
CA ASP A 90 -31.87 3.48 16.51
C ASP A 90 -31.41 4.01 17.87
N GLN A 91 -31.76 3.30 18.93
CA GLN A 91 -31.31 3.53 20.30
C GLN A 91 -30.61 2.28 20.87
N ILE A 92 -30.09 1.41 20.01
CA ILE A 92 -29.35 0.23 20.43
C ILE A 92 -27.96 0.66 20.92
N VAL A 93 -27.66 0.34 22.17
CA VAL A 93 -26.37 0.62 22.80
C VAL A 93 -25.46 -0.58 22.61
N LEU A 94 -24.18 -0.34 22.34
CA LEU A 94 -23.18 -1.42 22.34
C LEU A 94 -22.74 -1.66 23.78
N SER A 95 -22.80 -2.91 24.24
CA SER A 95 -22.27 -3.27 25.56
C SER A 95 -20.76 -3.06 25.59
N GLU A 96 -20.28 -2.09 26.36
CA GLU A 96 -18.84 -1.89 26.62
C GLU A 96 -18.25 -3.01 27.49
N THR A 97 -19.08 -3.94 27.95
CA THR A 97 -18.73 -5.17 28.66
C THR A 97 -18.70 -6.38 27.74
N GLY A 98 -18.06 -6.25 26.58
CA GLY A 98 -17.31 -7.39 26.07
C GLY A 98 -16.26 -7.70 27.13
N ALA A 99 -16.44 -8.79 27.89
CA ALA A 99 -15.42 -9.30 28.78
C ALA A 99 -14.07 -9.18 28.06
N LYS A 100 -13.13 -8.40 28.60
CA LYS A 100 -11.74 -8.51 28.20
C LYS A 100 -11.38 -9.96 28.50
N THR A 101 -11.52 -10.84 27.51
CA THR A 101 -10.72 -12.05 27.44
C THR A 101 -9.31 -11.56 27.74
N PRO A 102 -8.71 -11.96 28.87
CA PRO A 102 -7.45 -11.39 29.30
C PRO A 102 -6.49 -11.55 28.14
N VAL A 103 -6.07 -10.42 27.58
CA VAL A 103 -5.25 -10.40 26.37
C VAL A 103 -4.07 -11.32 26.63
N ALA A 104 -3.95 -12.36 25.81
CA ALA A 104 -2.94 -13.37 26.02
C ALA A 104 -1.56 -12.71 26.06
N LEU A 105 -0.75 -13.09 27.05
CA LEU A 105 0.62 -12.61 27.15
C LEU A 105 1.36 -13.11 25.91
N THR A 106 1.87 -12.16 25.14
CA THR A 106 2.47 -12.40 23.83
C THR A 106 3.62 -11.43 23.70
N LEU A 107 4.79 -11.94 23.35
CA LEU A 107 5.99 -11.14 23.20
C LEU A 107 6.73 -11.57 21.95
N GLN A 108 6.93 -10.64 21.03
CA GLN A 108 7.63 -10.86 19.78
C GLN A 108 8.86 -9.96 19.75
N ILE A 109 10.02 -10.58 19.50
CA ILE A 109 11.32 -9.91 19.55
C ILE A 109 12.02 -10.13 18.21
N PHE A 110 12.28 -9.04 17.51
CA PHE A 110 13.05 -9.01 16.27
C PHE A 110 14.48 -8.60 16.57
N LYS A 111 15.45 -9.38 16.09
CA LYS A 111 16.88 -9.11 16.25
C LYS A 111 17.54 -8.98 14.88
N THR A 112 18.36 -7.94 14.73
CA THR A 112 19.25 -7.72 13.59
C THR A 112 20.65 -7.34 14.09
N SER A 113 21.60 -7.12 13.18
CA SER A 113 22.92 -6.60 13.54
C SER A 113 22.92 -5.14 14.02
N LYS A 114 21.84 -4.39 13.80
CA LYS A 114 21.75 -2.95 14.11
C LYS A 114 20.75 -2.59 15.19
N PHE A 115 19.74 -3.43 15.42
CA PHE A 115 18.71 -3.14 16.40
C PHE A 115 18.04 -4.41 16.94
N ILE A 116 17.46 -4.25 18.13
CA ILE A 116 16.50 -5.17 18.75
C ILE A 116 15.17 -4.44 18.87
N ARG A 117 14.09 -5.04 18.37
CA ARG A 117 12.74 -4.51 18.50
C ARG A 117 11.85 -5.52 19.20
N ALA A 118 11.32 -5.15 20.36
CA ALA A 118 10.43 -6.01 21.13
C ALA A 118 9.01 -5.41 21.19
N MET A 119 7.99 -6.22 20.96
CA MET A 119 6.59 -5.77 20.98
C MET A 119 5.66 -6.84 21.51
N GLY A 120 4.57 -6.42 22.15
CA GLY A 120 3.53 -7.34 22.60
C GLY A 120 2.90 -6.98 23.94
N ASN A 121 2.04 -7.88 24.42
CA ASN A 121 1.35 -7.77 25.70
C ASN A 121 2.18 -8.45 26.78
N VAL A 122 2.81 -7.65 27.63
CA VAL A 122 3.73 -8.13 28.68
C VAL A 122 3.16 -7.84 30.07
N PRO A 123 3.47 -8.67 31.09
CA PRO A 123 3.00 -8.42 32.45
C PRO A 123 3.58 -7.13 33.01
N SER A 124 2.75 -6.28 33.61
CA SER A 124 3.23 -5.08 34.29
C SER A 124 4.05 -5.39 35.55
N GLY A 125 4.98 -4.51 35.92
CA GLY A 125 5.73 -4.58 37.17
C GLY A 125 7.10 -5.28 37.02
N PRO A 126 7.59 -6.00 38.05
CA PRO A 126 8.96 -6.51 38.08
C PRO A 126 9.34 -7.41 36.89
N ALA A 127 8.40 -8.20 36.38
CA ALA A 127 8.64 -9.09 35.23
C ALA A 127 8.96 -8.29 33.94
N GLN A 128 8.33 -7.14 33.73
CA GLN A 128 8.65 -6.24 32.61
C GLN A 128 10.04 -5.62 32.78
N GLU A 129 10.43 -5.28 34.01
CA GLU A 129 11.75 -4.70 34.28
C GLU A 129 12.86 -5.72 34.06
N THR A 130 12.69 -6.96 34.50
CA THR A 130 13.62 -8.06 34.22
C THR A 130 13.74 -8.34 32.72
N LEU A 131 12.62 -8.30 31.98
CA LEU A 131 12.63 -8.44 30.52
C LEU A 131 13.45 -7.32 29.86
N LEU A 132 13.19 -6.07 30.24
CA LEU A 132 13.89 -4.91 29.69
C LEU A 132 15.38 -4.93 30.04
N ALA A 133 15.75 -5.36 31.25
CA ALA A 133 17.15 -5.53 31.65
C ALA A 133 17.85 -6.56 30.74
N GLY A 134 17.28 -7.75 30.56
CA GLY A 134 17.87 -8.77 29.68
C GLY A 134 18.00 -8.32 28.22
N LEU A 135 17.02 -7.56 27.70
CA LEU A 135 17.10 -7.00 26.35
C LEU A 135 18.15 -5.88 26.23
N ARG A 136 18.35 -5.06 27.28
CA ARG A 136 19.37 -4.01 27.32
C ARG A 136 20.78 -4.61 27.38
N ASP A 137 20.97 -5.63 28.21
CA ASP A 137 22.24 -6.34 28.32
C ASP A 137 22.63 -6.97 26.97
N MET A 138 21.64 -7.50 26.25
CA MET A 138 21.85 -8.05 24.90
C MET A 138 22.09 -6.97 23.84
N ALA A 139 21.51 -5.78 24.01
CA ALA A 139 21.72 -4.63 23.14
C ALA A 139 23.03 -3.88 23.44
N ALA A 140 23.77 -4.24 24.49
CA ALA A 140 25.00 -3.56 24.90
C ALA A 140 26.02 -3.53 23.74
N GLY A 141 26.16 -2.37 23.10
CA GLY A 141 26.93 -2.16 21.86
C GLY A 141 26.30 -1.10 20.94
N GLN A 142 26.62 -1.14 19.64
CA GLN A 142 26.07 -0.27 18.58
C GLN A 142 24.63 -0.64 18.16
N MET A 143 23.90 -1.44 18.96
CA MET A 143 22.56 -1.90 18.62
C MET A 143 21.48 -1.05 19.29
N GLU A 144 20.55 -0.51 18.51
CA GLU A 144 19.44 0.28 19.02
C GLU A 144 18.34 -0.64 19.60
N LEU A 145 17.91 -0.40 20.85
CA LEU A 145 16.78 -1.13 21.45
C LEU A 145 15.50 -0.29 21.35
N LYS A 146 14.48 -0.80 20.64
CA LYS A 146 13.13 -0.21 20.56
C LYS A 146 12.11 -1.17 21.16
N HIS A 147 11.23 -0.67 22.03
CA HIS A 147 10.16 -1.50 22.60
C HIS A 147 8.77 -0.86 22.47
N PHE A 148 7.77 -1.68 22.13
CA PHE A 148 6.36 -1.31 22.00
C PHE A 148 5.52 -2.25 22.85
N PHE A 149 5.59 -2.07 24.17
CA PHE A 149 4.94 -2.93 25.15
C PHE A 149 3.58 -2.38 25.54
N THR A 150 2.58 -3.27 25.55
CA THR A 150 1.29 -2.99 26.17
C THR A 150 1.26 -3.68 27.52
N ALA A 151 1.10 -2.91 28.60
CA ALA A 151 1.03 -3.44 29.95
C ALA A 151 -0.25 -4.27 30.15
N ALA A 152 -0.09 -5.58 30.32
CA ALA A 152 -1.17 -6.49 30.67
C ALA A 152 -1.31 -6.57 32.19
N GLN A 153 -2.52 -6.32 32.72
CA GLN A 153 -2.86 -6.47 34.14
C GLN A 153 -3.03 -7.95 34.58
N ARG A 154 -2.28 -8.86 33.95
CA ARG A 154 -2.32 -10.30 34.21
C ARG A 154 -1.02 -10.73 34.89
N ARG A 155 -1.12 -11.52 35.96
CA ARG A 155 0.06 -12.15 36.57
C ARG A 155 0.64 -13.19 35.61
N PRO A 156 1.96 -13.20 35.36
CA PRO A 156 2.57 -14.21 34.52
C PRO A 156 2.45 -15.58 35.18
N SER A 157 2.14 -16.61 34.40
CA SER A 157 2.22 -18.00 34.86
C SER A 157 3.69 -18.44 34.94
N GLU A 158 3.96 -19.52 35.68
CA GLU A 158 5.28 -20.16 35.69
C GLU A 158 5.72 -20.57 34.28
N LYS A 159 4.78 -21.07 33.46
CA LYS A 159 5.07 -21.44 32.07
C LYS A 159 5.51 -20.25 31.23
N TRP A 160 4.86 -19.09 31.40
CA TRP A 160 5.24 -17.87 30.71
C TRP A 160 6.63 -17.38 31.14
N LEU A 161 6.96 -17.43 32.44
CA LEU A 161 8.29 -17.05 32.94
C LEU A 161 9.38 -17.97 32.38
N THR A 162 9.13 -19.29 32.33
CA THR A 162 10.04 -20.25 31.70
C THR A 162 10.17 -19.99 30.20
N ALA A 163 9.07 -19.71 29.50
CA ALA A 163 9.07 -19.38 28.07
C ALA A 163 9.83 -18.08 27.78
N GLN A 164 9.70 -17.07 28.65
CA GLN A 164 10.43 -15.81 28.58
C GLN A 164 11.93 -16.03 28.69
N GLN A 165 12.37 -16.79 29.70
CA GLN A 165 13.79 -17.09 29.88
C GLN A 165 14.35 -17.86 28.67
N LEU A 166 13.66 -18.91 28.24
CA LEU A 166 14.04 -19.70 27.06
C LEU A 166 14.12 -18.85 25.79
N GLY A 167 13.16 -17.93 25.60
CA GLY A 167 13.15 -17.02 24.45
C GLY A 167 14.32 -16.03 24.47
N LEU A 168 14.71 -15.51 25.64
CA LEU A 168 15.89 -14.65 25.80
C LEU A 168 17.19 -15.43 25.57
N GLU A 169 17.28 -16.66 26.04
CA GLU A 169 18.44 -17.54 25.77
C GLU A 169 18.54 -17.88 24.29
N ALA A 170 17.42 -18.24 23.62
CA ALA A 170 17.40 -18.48 22.18
C ALA A 170 17.80 -17.25 21.36
N LEU A 171 17.45 -16.04 21.81
CA LEU A 171 17.90 -14.80 21.19
C LEU A 171 19.42 -14.61 21.23
N THR A 172 20.14 -15.20 22.19
CA THR A 172 21.61 -15.17 22.21
C THR A 172 22.23 -16.03 21.12
N GLN A 173 21.55 -17.12 20.74
CA GLN A 173 22.04 -18.10 19.75
C GLN A 173 21.85 -17.63 18.29
N ILE A 174 21.02 -16.60 18.06
CA ILE A 174 20.72 -16.10 16.71
C ILE A 174 21.31 -14.70 16.49
N HIS A 175 21.84 -14.46 15.29
CA HIS A 175 22.35 -13.14 14.87
C HIS A 175 21.26 -12.27 14.24
N ARG A 176 20.36 -12.89 13.45
CA ARG A 176 19.24 -12.23 12.80
C ARG A 176 18.04 -13.15 12.81
N GLY A 177 16.88 -12.62 13.18
CA GLY A 177 15.68 -13.44 13.26
C GLY A 177 14.60 -12.85 14.16
N GLU A 178 13.64 -13.68 14.48
CA GLU A 178 12.46 -13.37 15.27
C GLU A 178 12.25 -14.46 16.32
N VAL A 179 11.98 -14.06 17.56
CA VAL A 179 11.57 -14.96 18.64
C VAL A 179 10.19 -14.52 19.13
N THR A 180 9.23 -15.44 19.08
CA THR A 180 7.87 -15.23 19.57
C THR A 180 7.64 -16.10 20.81
N ILE A 181 7.22 -15.48 21.89
CA ILE A 181 6.93 -16.09 23.19
C ILE A 181 5.43 -15.93 23.47
N ALA A 182 4.77 -17.03 23.80
CA ALA A 182 3.42 -17.03 24.36
C ALA A 182 3.37 -17.92 25.63
N GLU A 183 2.20 -18.13 26.19
CA GLU A 183 2.00 -18.78 27.50
C GLU A 183 2.68 -20.15 27.66
N ASP A 184 2.66 -20.99 26.61
CA ASP A 184 3.18 -22.36 26.61
C ASP A 184 4.00 -22.70 25.35
N ARG A 185 4.36 -21.67 24.57
CA ARG A 185 5.13 -21.86 23.33
C ARG A 185 6.20 -20.81 23.12
N VAL A 186 7.32 -21.24 22.55
CA VAL A 186 8.37 -20.37 22.04
C VAL A 186 8.65 -20.78 20.59
N VAL A 187 8.52 -19.82 19.67
CA VAL A 187 8.80 -20.01 18.25
C VAL A 187 10.01 -19.17 17.88
N VAL A 188 11.05 -19.82 17.35
CA VAL A 188 12.29 -19.17 16.94
C VAL A 188 12.43 -19.27 15.42
N LYS A 189 12.41 -18.12 14.76
CA LYS A 189 12.69 -17.99 13.33
C LYS A 189 14.07 -17.38 13.13
N ALA A 190 15.06 -18.21 12.84
CA ALA A 190 16.44 -17.77 12.66
C ALA A 190 16.80 -17.65 11.18
N LEU A 191 17.49 -16.58 10.80
CA LEU A 191 18.01 -16.40 9.44
C LEU A 191 19.50 -16.78 9.41
N VAL A 192 19.88 -17.88 8.74
CA VAL A 192 21.26 -18.41 8.73
C VAL A 192 21.86 -18.52 7.33
N LYS A 193 23.03 -17.92 7.09
CA LYS A 193 23.61 -17.82 5.74
C LYS A 193 24.08 -19.16 5.13
N THR A 194 24.45 -20.15 5.94
CA THR A 194 25.01 -21.44 5.46
C THR A 194 24.31 -22.63 6.11
N GLU A 195 24.38 -23.79 5.47
CA GLU A 195 23.77 -25.04 5.96
C GLU A 195 24.52 -25.58 7.19
N GLU A 196 25.84 -25.38 7.29
CA GLU A 196 26.61 -25.77 8.48
C GLU A 196 26.17 -24.96 9.69
N ARG A 197 26.00 -23.64 9.53
CA ARG A 197 25.51 -22.75 10.59
C ARG A 197 24.05 -23.05 10.93
N ARG A 198 23.25 -23.49 9.95
CA ARG A 198 21.88 -23.97 10.19
C ARG A 198 21.88 -25.13 11.16
N GLN A 199 22.71 -26.15 10.93
CA GLN A 199 22.75 -27.32 11.80
C GLN A 199 23.30 -27.00 13.20
N GLU A 200 24.32 -26.15 13.29
CA GLU A 200 24.85 -25.68 14.57
C GLU A 200 23.78 -24.93 15.39
N VAL A 201 23.10 -23.96 14.76
CA VAL A 201 22.03 -23.19 15.43
C VAL A 201 20.87 -24.11 15.82
N LEU A 202 20.45 -25.02 14.94
CA LEU A 202 19.38 -25.97 15.24
C LEU A 202 19.74 -26.86 16.43
N THR A 203 20.95 -27.41 16.47
CA THR A 203 21.44 -28.25 17.58
C THR A 203 21.47 -27.48 18.89
N ASN A 204 21.99 -26.25 18.89
CA ASN A 204 22.05 -25.42 20.10
C ASN A 204 20.65 -25.05 20.61
N LEU A 205 19.71 -24.78 19.70
CA LEU A 205 18.33 -24.44 20.05
C LEU A 205 17.53 -25.66 20.55
N GLU A 206 17.75 -26.84 19.98
CA GLU A 206 17.12 -28.10 20.43
C GLU A 206 17.54 -28.48 21.85
N GLN A 207 18.81 -28.25 22.22
CA GLN A 207 19.32 -28.50 23.57
C GLN A 207 18.69 -27.60 24.64
N LEU A 208 18.18 -26.43 24.24
CA LEU A 208 17.56 -25.48 25.16
C LEU A 208 16.11 -25.86 25.53
N SER A 209 15.46 -26.79 24.82
CA SER A 209 14.05 -27.10 25.03
C SER A 209 13.81 -27.95 26.31
N PRO A 210 13.16 -27.42 27.36
CA PRO A 210 12.81 -28.20 28.55
C PRO A 210 11.54 -29.05 28.32
N ASN A 211 11.36 -30.10 29.14
CA ASN A 211 10.18 -30.96 29.09
C ASN A 211 8.88 -30.15 29.36
N GLY A 212 7.97 -30.10 28.39
CA GLY A 212 6.60 -29.60 28.56
C GLY A 212 6.26 -28.23 27.94
N LEU A 213 7.20 -27.58 27.25
CA LEU A 213 6.95 -26.36 26.45
C LEU A 213 6.95 -26.69 24.94
N LEU A 214 6.01 -26.12 24.19
CA LEU A 214 6.00 -26.26 22.72
C LEU A 214 7.08 -25.36 22.12
N TYR A 215 8.23 -25.95 21.81
CA TYR A 215 9.36 -25.27 21.19
C TYR A 215 9.40 -25.56 19.68
N GLU A 216 9.32 -24.52 18.86
CA GLU A 216 9.31 -24.65 17.39
C GLU A 216 10.45 -23.81 16.80
N VAL A 217 11.37 -24.46 16.09
CA VAL A 217 12.48 -23.78 15.40
C VAL A 217 12.25 -23.83 13.90
N ALA A 218 12.10 -22.66 13.29
CA ALA A 218 12.06 -22.49 11.86
C ALA A 218 13.33 -21.75 11.42
N VAL A 219 14.37 -22.50 11.10
CA VAL A 219 15.57 -21.89 10.51
C VAL A 219 15.32 -21.65 9.02
N VAL A 220 15.31 -20.39 8.64
CA VAL A 220 15.18 -19.94 7.25
C VAL A 220 16.58 -19.63 6.76
N ALA A 221 17.06 -20.32 5.73
CA ALA A 221 18.21 -19.79 5.01
C ALA A 221 17.76 -18.47 4.37
N PRO A 222 18.45 -17.33 4.57
CA PRO A 222 18.17 -16.09 3.84
C PRO A 222 18.17 -16.33 2.33
N ASN A 223 18.83 -17.42 1.95
CA ASN A 223 19.02 -17.89 0.61
C ASN A 223 18.64 -19.38 0.55
N ALA A 224 17.34 -19.69 0.42
CA ALA A 224 17.01 -20.65 -0.62
C ALA A 224 17.37 -19.94 -1.94
N ALA A 225 18.64 -20.10 -2.35
CA ALA A 225 19.36 -19.45 -3.45
C ALA A 225 18.69 -18.22 -4.12
N PRO A 226 19.04 -16.97 -3.75
CA PRO A 226 18.99 -15.90 -4.73
C PRO A 226 20.05 -16.24 -5.77
N GLU A 227 19.69 -16.23 -7.05
CA GLU A 227 20.66 -16.39 -8.14
C GLU A 227 21.87 -15.48 -7.87
N GLY A 228 23.07 -16.07 -7.78
CA GLY A 228 24.30 -15.36 -7.44
C GLY A 228 24.64 -14.22 -8.42
N TYR A 229 25.72 -13.51 -8.12
CA TYR A 229 26.27 -12.54 -9.08
C TYR A 229 26.58 -13.24 -10.39
N ARG A 230 25.97 -12.76 -11.48
CA ARG A 230 26.12 -13.32 -12.82
C ARG A 230 26.42 -12.25 -13.85
N PHE A 231 27.29 -12.58 -14.78
CA PHE A 231 27.60 -11.78 -15.95
C PHE A 231 27.59 -12.68 -17.18
N ARG A 232 26.78 -12.33 -18.17
CA ARG A 232 26.67 -13.07 -19.43
C ARG A 232 26.77 -12.10 -20.59
N ALA A 233 27.67 -12.36 -21.52
CA ALA A 233 27.86 -11.55 -22.71
C ALA A 233 28.19 -12.42 -23.93
N VAL A 234 27.74 -11.96 -25.10
CA VAL A 234 28.07 -12.56 -26.40
C VAL A 234 28.78 -11.50 -27.23
N LYS A 235 29.98 -11.81 -27.70
CA LYS A 235 30.71 -11.03 -28.68
C LYS A 235 30.46 -11.63 -30.06
N SER A 236 30.02 -10.81 -31.00
CA SER A 236 29.78 -11.19 -32.40
C SER A 236 30.39 -10.15 -33.33
N ASP A 237 31.28 -10.57 -34.23
CA ASP A 237 31.97 -9.70 -35.19
C ASP A 237 32.59 -8.45 -34.56
N GLY A 238 33.16 -8.59 -33.35
CA GLY A 238 33.79 -7.50 -32.61
C GLY A 238 32.84 -6.69 -31.72
N ALA A 239 31.53 -6.69 -31.99
CA ALA A 239 30.51 -6.05 -31.17
C ALA A 239 30.17 -6.92 -29.95
N LEU A 240 30.02 -6.30 -28.78
CA LEU A 240 29.73 -7.00 -27.53
C LEU A 240 28.29 -6.73 -27.09
N ARG A 241 27.52 -7.78 -26.89
CA ARG A 241 26.15 -7.72 -26.38
C ARG A 241 26.07 -8.37 -25.01
N VAL A 242 25.83 -7.56 -23.98
CA VAL A 242 25.58 -8.06 -22.62
C VAL A 242 24.15 -8.60 -22.54
N LEU A 243 24.00 -9.86 -22.13
CA LEU A 243 22.72 -10.55 -22.00
C LEU A 243 22.15 -10.43 -20.60
N ALA A 244 23.01 -10.48 -19.59
CA ALA A 244 22.62 -10.35 -18.19
C ALA A 244 23.81 -9.84 -17.37
N CYS A 245 23.55 -8.91 -16.46
CA CYS A 245 24.54 -8.45 -15.48
C CYS A 245 23.86 -8.10 -14.15
N ARG A 246 24.61 -8.18 -13.05
CA ARG A 246 24.19 -7.72 -11.73
C ARG A 246 25.17 -6.65 -11.23
N VAL A 247 24.62 -5.57 -10.70
CA VAL A 247 25.40 -4.43 -10.15
C VAL A 247 24.86 -4.07 -8.77
N ASP A 248 25.73 -3.66 -7.85
CA ASP A 248 25.37 -3.33 -6.46
C ASP A 248 25.06 -1.86 -6.24
N SER A 249 25.41 -1.00 -7.19
CA SER A 249 25.32 0.44 -7.07
C SER A 249 25.29 1.10 -8.45
N GLN A 250 24.78 2.32 -8.52
CA GLN A 250 24.91 3.12 -9.75
C GLN A 250 26.38 3.42 -10.10
N MET A 251 27.27 3.47 -9.10
CA MET A 251 28.70 3.66 -9.31
C MET A 251 29.32 2.45 -10.01
N HIS A 252 28.97 1.23 -9.56
CA HIS A 252 29.36 -0.01 -10.23
C HIS A 252 28.80 -0.10 -11.64
N LEU A 253 27.53 0.26 -11.86
CA LEU A 253 26.96 0.33 -13.22
C LEU A 253 27.75 1.26 -14.14
N LYS A 254 28.13 2.44 -13.66
CA LYS A 254 28.95 3.40 -14.42
C LYS A 254 30.36 2.86 -14.70
N ALA A 255 30.99 2.22 -13.72
CA ALA A 255 32.31 1.61 -13.87
C ALA A 255 32.29 0.48 -14.92
N LEU A 256 31.29 -0.40 -14.84
CA LEU A 256 31.07 -1.48 -15.81
C LEU A 256 30.78 -0.92 -17.20
N ALA A 257 29.91 0.10 -17.30
CA ALA A 257 29.64 0.79 -18.57
C ALA A 257 30.90 1.41 -19.18
N SER A 258 31.72 2.09 -18.37
CA SER A 258 32.97 2.70 -18.81
C SER A 258 33.99 1.66 -19.30
N ALA A 259 34.10 0.52 -18.60
CA ALA A 259 35.00 -0.56 -19.01
C ALA A 259 34.55 -1.22 -20.33
N LEU A 260 33.23 -1.26 -20.56
CA LEU A 260 32.64 -1.85 -21.76
C LEU A 260 32.65 -0.92 -22.98
N GLN A 261 32.88 0.40 -22.82
CA GLN A 261 32.99 1.35 -23.95
C GLN A 261 34.04 0.97 -24.99
N ALA A 262 35.08 0.23 -24.59
CA ALA A 262 36.14 -0.24 -25.50
C ALA A 262 35.69 -1.37 -26.44
N PHE A 263 34.49 -1.92 -26.24
CA PHE A 263 33.86 -2.93 -27.07
C PHE A 263 32.61 -2.28 -27.68
N ASP A 264 32.36 -2.42 -28.98
CA ASP A 264 31.26 -1.75 -29.67
C ASP A 264 29.89 -2.26 -29.17
N VAL A 265 29.42 -1.75 -28.02
CA VAL A 265 28.25 -2.23 -27.31
C VAL A 265 27.00 -1.74 -28.01
N THR A 266 26.24 -2.67 -28.57
CA THR A 266 25.16 -2.35 -29.52
C THR A 266 23.87 -1.84 -28.84
N TYR A 267 23.70 -2.04 -27.52
CA TYR A 267 22.51 -1.67 -26.74
C TYR A 267 22.83 -1.37 -25.26
N GLY A 268 21.96 -0.63 -24.56
CA GLY A 268 22.12 -0.34 -23.12
C GLY A 268 22.27 -1.60 -22.26
N LEU A 269 22.97 -1.48 -21.12
CA LEU A 269 23.28 -2.62 -20.24
C LEU A 269 22.03 -3.11 -19.49
N PRO A 270 21.59 -4.36 -19.67
CA PRO A 270 20.43 -4.93 -18.97
C PRO A 270 20.81 -5.36 -17.54
N CYS A 271 21.51 -4.51 -16.80
CA CYS A 271 21.97 -4.86 -15.46
C CYS A 271 20.86 -4.67 -14.45
N LEU A 272 20.59 -5.72 -13.67
CA LEU A 272 19.67 -5.64 -12.54
C LEU A 272 20.45 -5.29 -11.27
N MET A 273 19.85 -4.47 -10.42
CA MET A 273 20.41 -4.17 -9.10
C MET A 273 20.42 -5.44 -8.23
N ASN A 274 21.53 -5.70 -7.56
CA ASN A 274 21.66 -6.76 -6.56
C ASN A 274 22.40 -6.19 -5.34
N PHE A 275 21.71 -6.09 -4.21
CA PHE A 275 22.29 -5.58 -2.97
C PHE A 275 22.94 -6.66 -2.11
N ALA A 276 23.01 -7.91 -2.60
CA ALA A 276 23.77 -8.98 -1.94
C ALA A 276 25.27 -8.70 -2.00
N ASP A 277 26.05 -9.33 -1.12
CA ASP A 277 27.51 -9.18 -1.08
C ASP A 277 28.12 -9.65 -2.42
N ARG A 278 28.74 -8.72 -3.17
CA ARG A 278 29.46 -9.03 -4.41
C ARG A 278 30.67 -9.92 -4.10
N PRO A 279 30.88 -11.04 -4.82
CA PRO A 279 32.09 -11.82 -4.68
C PRO A 279 33.33 -10.94 -4.91
N THR A 280 34.30 -11.02 -4.01
CA THR A 280 35.61 -10.36 -4.18
C THR A 280 36.21 -10.84 -5.51
N GLY A 281 36.78 -9.94 -6.32
CA GLY A 281 37.37 -10.29 -7.63
C GLY A 281 36.39 -10.49 -8.80
N PHE A 282 35.07 -10.29 -8.60
CA PHE A 282 34.07 -10.53 -9.65
C PHE A 282 34.28 -9.63 -10.88
N ASP A 283 34.38 -8.31 -10.65
CA ASP A 283 34.63 -7.33 -11.70
C ASP A 283 36.00 -7.54 -12.35
N GLU A 284 37.02 -7.83 -11.56
CA GLU A 284 38.38 -8.09 -12.04
C GLU A 284 38.39 -9.28 -13.00
N THR A 285 37.61 -10.32 -12.69
CA THR A 285 37.45 -11.50 -13.54
C THR A 285 36.71 -11.17 -14.85
N ILE A 286 35.66 -10.33 -14.79
CA ILE A 286 34.97 -9.85 -16.00
C ILE A 286 35.92 -9.05 -16.89
N PHE A 287 36.66 -8.11 -16.31
CA PHE A 287 37.56 -7.24 -17.06
C PHE A 287 38.74 -8.00 -17.65
N LEU A 288 39.31 -8.95 -16.88
CA LEU A 288 40.35 -9.84 -17.36
C LEU A 288 39.86 -10.68 -18.55
N ALA A 289 38.67 -11.28 -18.45
CA ALA A 289 38.08 -12.05 -19.53
C ALA A 289 37.88 -11.20 -20.78
N LEU A 290 37.33 -9.98 -20.63
CA LEU A 290 37.08 -9.09 -21.76
C LEU A 290 38.38 -8.63 -22.43
N ASP A 291 39.42 -8.28 -21.66
CA ASP A 291 40.72 -7.83 -22.16
C ASP A 291 41.40 -8.91 -23.02
N GLU A 292 41.47 -10.13 -22.50
CA GLU A 292 42.08 -11.27 -23.20
C GLU A 292 41.25 -11.72 -24.42
N LEU A 293 39.94 -11.43 -24.45
CA LEU A 293 39.05 -11.73 -25.58
C LEU A 293 38.99 -10.60 -26.63
N ARG A 294 39.68 -9.48 -26.45
CA ARG A 294 39.77 -8.39 -27.47
C ARG A 294 40.16 -8.89 -28.88
N PRO A 295 41.21 -9.69 -29.08
CA PRO A 295 41.61 -10.16 -30.41
C PRO A 295 40.63 -11.17 -31.03
N ILE A 296 39.71 -11.74 -30.25
CA ILE A 296 38.79 -12.78 -30.71
C ILE A 296 37.52 -12.14 -31.26
N ARG A 297 37.13 -12.47 -32.50
CA ARG A 297 35.95 -11.87 -33.17
C ARG A 297 34.62 -12.27 -32.54
N THR A 298 34.47 -13.54 -32.20
CA THR A 298 33.24 -14.08 -31.60
C THR A 298 33.58 -14.87 -30.35
N ALA A 299 32.86 -14.66 -29.26
CA ALA A 299 33.06 -15.39 -28.00
C ALA A 299 31.82 -15.26 -27.12
N THR A 300 31.54 -16.26 -26.29
CA THR A 300 30.52 -16.15 -25.23
C THR A 300 31.18 -16.24 -23.87
N ILE A 301 30.78 -15.34 -22.97
CA ILE A 301 31.30 -15.21 -21.61
C ILE A 301 30.16 -15.51 -20.65
N HIS A 302 30.41 -16.41 -19.71
CA HIS A 302 29.52 -16.72 -18.59
C HIS A 302 30.33 -16.70 -17.31
N LEU A 303 30.02 -15.77 -16.41
CA LEU A 303 30.55 -15.75 -15.05
C LEU A 303 29.36 -15.91 -14.10
N ALA A 304 29.42 -16.92 -13.24
CA ALA A 304 28.46 -17.13 -12.16
C ALA A 304 29.21 -17.60 -10.93
N ASP A 305 28.93 -16.97 -9.80
CA ASP A 305 29.64 -17.18 -8.54
C ASP A 305 31.15 -16.97 -8.74
N ASN A 306 31.94 -18.05 -8.74
CA ASN A 306 33.39 -18.02 -8.92
C ASN A 306 33.87 -18.74 -10.19
N ARG A 307 32.95 -19.15 -11.09
CA ARG A 307 33.31 -19.92 -12.29
C ARG A 307 33.14 -19.10 -13.55
N LEU A 308 34.25 -18.88 -14.25
CA LEU A 308 34.31 -18.24 -15.57
C LEU A 308 34.31 -19.31 -16.66
N GLN A 309 33.25 -19.34 -17.46
CA GLN A 309 33.12 -20.20 -18.63
C GLN A 309 33.22 -19.39 -19.91
N LEU A 310 34.13 -19.81 -20.79
CA LEU A 310 34.39 -19.18 -22.09
C LEU A 310 34.07 -20.13 -23.23
N PHE A 311 33.39 -19.61 -24.24
CA PHE A 311 33.03 -20.36 -25.43
C PHE A 311 33.55 -19.66 -26.68
N LEU A 312 34.36 -20.36 -27.46
CA LEU A 312 35.10 -19.81 -28.60
C LEU A 312 34.72 -20.54 -29.90
N PRO A 313 34.64 -19.83 -31.05
CA PRO A 313 34.26 -20.39 -32.36
C PRO A 313 35.33 -21.30 -32.97
N ASN A 314 34.95 -22.04 -34.00
CA ASN A 314 35.83 -22.79 -34.89
C ASN A 314 35.93 -22.07 -36.26
N PRO A 315 37.09 -21.96 -36.95
CA PRO A 315 38.44 -22.36 -36.58
C PRO A 315 39.19 -21.19 -35.92
N LEU A 316 39.37 -21.24 -34.62
CA LEU A 316 40.53 -20.60 -33.99
C LEU A 316 41.60 -21.67 -33.95
N ASP A 317 42.77 -21.41 -34.56
CA ASP A 317 43.90 -22.33 -34.52
C ASP A 317 44.09 -22.86 -33.10
N ALA A 318 44.13 -24.18 -32.94
CA ALA A 318 44.08 -24.86 -31.64
C ALA A 318 45.16 -24.37 -30.66
N ASP A 319 46.25 -23.79 -31.19
CA ASP A 319 47.35 -23.20 -30.44
C ASP A 319 47.00 -21.85 -29.77
N ASN A 320 45.97 -21.14 -30.23
CA ASN A 320 45.57 -19.84 -29.69
C ASN A 320 44.58 -19.92 -28.50
N ILE A 321 43.77 -20.98 -28.39
CA ILE A 321 42.78 -21.10 -27.29
C ILE A 321 43.46 -21.44 -25.96
N ALA A 322 44.38 -22.42 -25.96
CA ALA A 322 45.08 -22.82 -24.75
C ALA A 322 45.93 -21.68 -24.18
N ALA A 323 46.57 -20.89 -25.04
CA ALA A 323 47.33 -19.71 -24.64
C ALA A 323 46.45 -18.63 -23.97
N VAL A 324 45.23 -18.40 -24.46
CA VAL A 324 44.28 -17.45 -23.87
C VAL A 324 43.81 -17.92 -22.50
N VAL A 325 43.46 -19.20 -22.37
CA VAL A 325 43.03 -19.78 -21.08
C VAL A 325 44.16 -19.71 -20.06
N GLU A 326 45.39 -20.03 -20.46
CA GLU A 326 46.54 -20.02 -19.57
C GLU A 326 46.87 -18.61 -19.07
N LYS A 327 46.78 -17.59 -19.94
CA LYS A 327 46.91 -16.18 -19.55
C LYS A 327 45.85 -15.75 -18.55
N ILE A 328 44.60 -16.18 -18.75
CA ILE A 328 43.49 -15.88 -17.84
C ILE A 328 43.73 -16.59 -16.50
N LYS A 329 44.13 -17.86 -16.49
CA LYS A 329 44.47 -18.62 -15.26
C LYS A 329 45.55 -17.95 -14.42
N GLN A 330 46.61 -17.44 -15.04
CA GLN A 330 47.72 -16.80 -14.32
C GLN A 330 47.35 -15.48 -13.62
N ARG A 331 46.25 -14.84 -14.04
CA ARG A 331 45.80 -13.54 -13.54
C ARG A 331 44.45 -13.62 -12.81
N LEU A 332 43.89 -14.82 -12.65
CA LEU A 332 42.60 -15.02 -12.00
C LEU A 332 42.70 -14.71 -10.49
N PRO A 333 41.71 -14.02 -9.90
CA PRO A 333 41.66 -13.83 -8.45
C PRO A 333 41.55 -15.15 -7.68
N GLU A 334 41.98 -15.15 -6.41
CA GLU A 334 41.95 -16.34 -5.56
C GLU A 334 40.51 -16.86 -5.39
N GLY A 335 40.32 -18.17 -5.59
CA GLY A 335 39.02 -18.83 -5.49
C GLY A 335 38.17 -18.83 -6.76
N TYR A 336 38.66 -18.27 -7.88
CA TYR A 336 38.02 -18.37 -9.19
C TYR A 336 38.59 -19.54 -10.00
N GLU A 337 37.75 -20.10 -10.87
CA GLU A 337 38.14 -21.12 -11.83
C GLU A 337 37.74 -20.68 -13.24
N VAL A 338 38.58 -20.97 -14.23
CA VAL A 338 38.28 -20.71 -15.64
C VAL A 338 38.28 -22.00 -16.46
N GLU A 339 37.18 -22.19 -17.18
CA GLU A 339 37.00 -23.26 -18.15
C GLU A 339 36.75 -22.65 -19.52
N ALA A 340 37.43 -23.15 -20.55
CA ALA A 340 37.08 -22.81 -21.92
C ALA A 340 36.73 -24.06 -22.70
N SER A 341 35.63 -23.99 -23.43
CA SER A 341 35.18 -25.06 -24.30
C SER A 341 35.27 -24.63 -25.77
N ARG A 342 35.82 -25.52 -26.59
CA ARG A 342 35.92 -25.38 -28.06
C ARG A 342 34.57 -25.58 -28.74
N ASN A 343 33.72 -26.37 -28.12
CA ASN A 343 32.31 -26.32 -28.41
C ASN A 343 31.80 -25.11 -27.63
N GLN A 344 31.17 -24.13 -28.30
CA GLN A 344 30.00 -23.50 -27.65
C GLN A 344 29.25 -24.63 -26.96
N PRO A 345 28.79 -24.46 -25.70
CA PRO A 345 28.12 -25.56 -25.02
C PRO A 345 27.11 -26.02 -26.03
N ASP A 346 27.25 -27.29 -26.42
CA ASP A 346 26.73 -27.76 -27.68
C ASP A 346 25.37 -27.09 -27.82
N MET A 347 25.11 -26.40 -28.93
CA MET A 347 23.74 -26.01 -29.27
C MET A 347 22.92 -27.31 -29.55
N ALA A 348 23.14 -28.33 -28.72
CA ALA A 348 22.92 -29.75 -28.79
C ALA A 348 23.22 -30.41 -27.40
N GLY A 349 23.57 -29.62 -26.38
CA GLY A 349 23.40 -29.88 -24.95
C GLY A 349 22.73 -28.72 -24.20
N GLY A 350 22.49 -27.56 -24.84
CA GLY A 350 21.91 -26.40 -24.15
C GLY A 350 21.69 -25.14 -24.97
N LEU A 351 21.31 -25.24 -26.25
CA LEU A 351 20.55 -24.23 -26.99
C LEU A 351 19.71 -25.04 -28.01
N LEU A 352 18.41 -24.88 -28.25
CA LEU A 352 17.45 -23.84 -27.89
C LEU A 352 16.45 -24.43 -26.89
N ALA A 353 16.66 -24.21 -25.59
CA ALA A 353 15.49 -24.19 -24.74
C ALA A 353 14.73 -22.93 -25.17
N ALA A 354 13.67 -23.09 -25.96
CA ALA A 354 12.78 -21.99 -26.24
C ALA A 354 12.45 -21.32 -24.91
N GLU A 355 12.68 -20.02 -24.85
CA GLU A 355 12.42 -19.21 -23.69
C GLU A 355 11.34 -18.22 -24.07
N PHE A 356 10.25 -18.22 -23.32
CA PHE A 356 9.16 -17.29 -23.50
C PHE A 356 8.95 -16.49 -22.23
N LEU A 357 9.06 -15.17 -22.35
CA LEU A 357 8.92 -14.20 -21.28
C LEU A 357 7.54 -13.54 -21.36
N PHE A 358 6.92 -13.40 -20.20
CA PHE A 358 5.69 -12.67 -19.99
C PHE A 358 5.97 -11.60 -18.93
N GLN A 359 5.62 -10.36 -19.21
CA GLN A 359 5.75 -9.27 -18.25
C GLN A 359 4.46 -8.48 -18.23
N LEU A 360 3.75 -8.53 -17.10
CA LEU A 360 2.57 -7.75 -16.79
C LEU A 360 2.96 -6.62 -15.85
N GLU A 361 2.78 -5.39 -16.31
CA GLU A 361 3.08 -4.17 -15.58
C GLU A 361 1.86 -3.69 -14.78
N ALA A 362 2.08 -2.80 -13.80
CA ALA A 362 1.04 -2.35 -12.88
C ALA A 362 -0.07 -1.52 -13.54
N ASP A 363 0.18 -0.96 -14.72
CA ASP A 363 -0.80 -0.24 -15.55
C ASP A 363 -1.63 -1.18 -16.46
N GLY A 364 -1.34 -2.49 -16.40
CA GLY A 364 -1.97 -3.53 -17.19
C GLY A 364 -1.30 -3.80 -18.54
N ASN A 365 -0.15 -3.20 -18.83
CA ASN A 365 0.60 -3.51 -20.05
C ASN A 365 1.19 -4.92 -19.98
N LEU A 366 0.94 -5.73 -21.01
CA LEU A 366 1.44 -7.08 -21.15
C LEU A 366 2.46 -7.15 -22.30
N ILE A 367 3.70 -7.45 -21.95
CA ILE A 367 4.81 -7.65 -22.88
C ILE A 367 5.08 -9.14 -22.99
N LEU A 368 5.03 -9.66 -24.22
CA LEU A 368 5.27 -11.06 -24.56
C LEU A 368 6.52 -11.14 -25.44
N GLN A 369 7.51 -11.92 -25.03
CA GLN A 369 8.76 -12.06 -25.80
C GLN A 369 9.19 -13.51 -25.91
N GLY A 370 9.49 -13.99 -27.11
CA GLY A 370 9.99 -15.34 -27.30
C GLY A 370 9.57 -15.98 -28.63
N PRO A 371 10.14 -17.15 -28.97
CA PRO A 371 9.85 -17.81 -30.23
C PRO A 371 8.47 -18.50 -30.19
N LEU A 372 7.78 -18.47 -31.33
CA LEU A 372 6.55 -19.23 -31.59
C LEU A 372 6.75 -20.15 -32.80
N ASP A 373 5.99 -21.23 -32.88
CA ASP A 373 6.07 -22.23 -33.95
C ASP A 373 5.81 -21.64 -35.34
N ASP A 374 4.70 -20.91 -35.52
CA ASP A 374 4.32 -20.33 -36.81
C ASP A 374 3.58 -18.99 -36.71
N GLN A 375 3.30 -18.37 -37.87
CA GLN A 375 2.62 -17.08 -37.92
C GLN A 375 1.14 -17.16 -37.44
N ARG A 376 0.51 -18.32 -37.50
CA ARG A 376 -0.87 -18.52 -37.00
C ARG A 376 -0.89 -18.52 -35.49
N ALA A 377 0.08 -19.18 -34.87
CA ALA A 377 0.27 -19.14 -33.43
C ALA A 377 0.55 -17.73 -32.92
N GLN A 378 1.41 -16.98 -33.61
CA GLN A 378 1.62 -15.56 -33.27
C GLN A 378 0.31 -14.78 -33.28
N LYS A 379 -0.51 -14.93 -34.33
CA LYS A 379 -1.83 -14.28 -34.39
C LYS A 379 -2.76 -14.74 -33.26
N ALA A 380 -2.77 -16.03 -32.93
CA ALA A 380 -3.62 -16.58 -31.87
C ALA A 380 -3.20 -16.06 -30.48
N VAL A 381 -1.90 -16.06 -30.18
CA VAL A 381 -1.32 -15.56 -28.94
C VAL A 381 -1.60 -14.07 -28.78
N THR A 382 -1.32 -13.27 -29.82
CA THR A 382 -1.59 -11.83 -29.79
C THR A 382 -3.08 -11.54 -29.64
N ALA A 383 -3.96 -12.23 -30.39
CA ALA A 383 -5.41 -12.00 -30.31
C ALA A 383 -5.99 -12.37 -28.94
N LEU A 384 -5.55 -13.49 -28.34
CA LEU A 384 -5.97 -13.89 -27.00
C LEU A 384 -5.50 -12.87 -25.97
N ALA A 385 -4.22 -12.50 -25.99
CA ALA A 385 -3.66 -11.52 -25.08
C ALA A 385 -4.42 -10.18 -25.18
N GLN A 386 -4.69 -9.70 -26.40
CA GLN A 386 -5.46 -8.47 -26.61
C GLN A 386 -6.91 -8.59 -26.10
N ALA A 387 -7.55 -9.74 -26.26
CA ALA A 387 -8.89 -9.99 -25.75
C ALA A 387 -8.96 -10.04 -24.21
N ARG A 388 -7.85 -10.38 -23.54
CA ARG A 388 -7.76 -10.46 -22.08
C ARG A 388 -7.28 -9.17 -21.41
N PHE A 389 -6.28 -8.51 -21.99
CA PHE A 389 -5.56 -7.40 -21.37
C PHE A 389 -5.76 -6.04 -22.08
N GLY A 390 -6.37 -6.02 -23.27
CA GLY A 390 -6.64 -4.81 -24.05
C GLY A 390 -5.78 -4.70 -25.31
N PHE A 391 -6.33 -4.09 -26.36
CA PHE A 391 -5.68 -4.01 -27.68
C PHE A 391 -4.41 -3.13 -27.70
N ASP A 392 -4.45 -2.02 -26.97
CA ASP A 392 -3.41 -1.00 -26.84
C ASP A 392 -2.36 -1.34 -25.77
N LYS A 393 -2.63 -2.36 -24.94
CA LYS A 393 -1.80 -2.74 -23.79
C LYS A 393 -0.89 -3.94 -24.05
N VAL A 394 -0.98 -4.56 -25.22
CA VAL A 394 -0.25 -5.81 -25.50
C VAL A 394 0.84 -5.56 -26.54
N THR A 395 2.07 -5.91 -26.17
CA THR A 395 3.22 -5.89 -27.09
C THR A 395 3.78 -7.31 -27.23
N PHE A 396 3.94 -7.77 -28.47
CA PHE A 396 4.62 -9.04 -28.77
C PHE A 396 5.92 -8.78 -29.52
N SER A 397 7.00 -9.44 -29.12
CA SER A 397 8.31 -9.38 -29.79
C SER A 397 8.97 -10.76 -29.80
N GLY A 398 9.01 -11.41 -30.96
CA GLY A 398 9.48 -12.79 -31.05
C GLY A 398 9.83 -13.24 -32.46
N SER A 399 10.63 -14.31 -32.55
CA SER A 399 10.96 -15.00 -33.80
C SER A 399 10.02 -16.17 -34.06
N LEU A 400 10.02 -16.69 -35.28
CA LEU A 400 9.32 -17.93 -35.61
C LEU A 400 10.33 -19.09 -35.62
N ASP A 401 10.04 -20.15 -34.89
CA ASP A 401 10.83 -21.38 -34.79
C ASP A 401 9.92 -22.61 -34.93
N PRO A 402 9.80 -23.17 -36.15
CA PRO A 402 8.96 -24.34 -36.42
C PRO A 402 9.35 -25.60 -35.64
N SER A 403 10.54 -25.65 -35.02
CA SER A 403 11.03 -26.83 -34.30
C SER A 403 10.42 -27.02 -32.92
N LEU A 404 9.64 -26.04 -32.42
CA LEU A 404 9.07 -26.03 -31.07
C LEU A 404 7.78 -26.85 -30.93
N GLY A 405 7.09 -27.10 -32.05
CA GLY A 405 5.84 -27.87 -32.08
C GLY A 405 4.65 -27.17 -31.40
N ASN A 406 3.46 -27.74 -31.56
CA ASN A 406 2.21 -27.11 -31.12
C ASN A 406 2.05 -27.03 -29.59
N ASP A 407 2.66 -27.95 -28.84
CA ASP A 407 2.52 -28.02 -27.38
C ASP A 407 3.10 -26.77 -26.69
N TRP A 408 4.15 -26.19 -27.27
CA TRP A 408 4.75 -24.94 -26.80
C TRP A 408 3.77 -23.78 -26.86
N THR A 409 3.09 -23.62 -28.00
CA THR A 409 2.09 -22.56 -28.21
C THR A 409 0.87 -22.74 -27.31
N LEU A 410 0.41 -23.97 -27.09
CA LEU A 410 -0.72 -24.25 -26.17
C LEU A 410 -0.38 -23.90 -24.72
N GLN A 411 0.85 -24.17 -24.27
CA GLN A 411 1.32 -23.75 -22.94
C GLN A 411 1.31 -22.23 -22.82
N ILE A 412 1.81 -21.50 -23.82
CA ILE A 412 1.82 -20.04 -23.83
C ILE A 412 0.40 -19.47 -23.76
N LEU A 413 -0.53 -19.96 -24.58
CA LEU A 413 -1.93 -19.52 -24.57
C LEU A 413 -2.58 -19.73 -23.20
N SER A 414 -2.32 -20.88 -22.58
CA SER A 414 -2.90 -21.23 -21.29
C SER A 414 -2.29 -20.41 -20.14
N LEU A 415 -0.99 -20.10 -20.22
CA LEU A 415 -0.31 -19.25 -19.24
C LEU A 415 -0.79 -17.79 -19.30
N ILE A 416 -1.18 -17.28 -20.47
CA ILE A 416 -1.80 -15.95 -20.60
C ILE A 416 -3.08 -15.86 -19.77
N ASP A 417 -3.94 -16.88 -19.84
CA ASP A 417 -5.16 -16.92 -19.03
C ASP A 417 -4.85 -17.09 -17.54
N ALA A 418 -3.80 -17.84 -17.19
CA ALA A 418 -3.36 -18.02 -15.80
C ALA A 418 -2.84 -16.72 -15.15
N MET A 419 -2.47 -15.69 -15.94
CA MET A 419 -2.05 -14.38 -15.44
C MET A 419 -3.19 -13.45 -15.06
N LEU A 420 -4.42 -13.70 -15.50
CA LEU A 420 -5.58 -12.83 -15.27
C LEU A 420 -5.81 -12.39 -13.80
N PRO A 421 -5.59 -13.23 -12.77
CA PRO A 421 -5.76 -12.79 -11.38
C PRO A 421 -4.57 -11.98 -10.83
N LEU A 422 -3.50 -11.78 -11.60
CA LEU A 422 -2.30 -11.06 -11.18
C LEU A 422 -2.38 -9.58 -11.58
N GLN A 423 -1.77 -8.70 -10.78
CA GLN A 423 -1.76 -7.26 -11.02
C GLN A 423 -0.45 -6.77 -11.61
N ARG A 424 0.66 -7.35 -11.17
CA ARG A 424 1.98 -7.25 -11.81
C ARG A 424 2.63 -8.61 -11.72
N ALA A 425 3.24 -9.06 -12.79
CA ALA A 425 3.85 -10.38 -12.83
C ALA A 425 4.95 -10.47 -13.88
N GLN A 426 5.98 -11.23 -13.59
CA GLN A 426 6.97 -11.67 -14.56
C GLN A 426 6.96 -13.19 -14.59
N MET A 427 6.82 -13.76 -15.78
CA MET A 427 6.91 -15.20 -15.99
C MET A 427 7.95 -15.51 -17.05
N ARG A 428 8.65 -16.61 -16.85
CA ARG A 428 9.66 -17.12 -17.78
C ARG A 428 9.45 -18.62 -17.94
N LEU A 429 9.00 -19.01 -19.13
CA LEU A 429 8.79 -20.39 -19.53
C LEU A 429 10.01 -20.86 -20.31
N THR A 430 10.51 -22.04 -19.97
CA THR A 430 11.50 -22.78 -20.73
C THR A 430 10.99 -24.21 -20.97
N ARG A 431 11.75 -25.05 -21.71
CA ARG A 431 11.39 -26.46 -21.90
C ARG A 431 11.27 -27.27 -20.59
N HIS A 432 11.93 -26.83 -19.51
CA HIS A 432 12.04 -27.62 -18.28
C HIS A 432 11.62 -26.88 -17.02
N ASP A 433 11.56 -25.56 -17.05
CA ASP A 433 11.22 -24.78 -15.87
C ASP A 433 10.27 -23.62 -16.24
N LEU A 434 9.30 -23.34 -15.37
CA LEU A 434 8.48 -22.13 -15.35
C LEU A 434 8.78 -21.37 -14.06
N THR A 435 9.24 -20.13 -14.15
CA THR A 435 9.37 -19.24 -12.99
C THR A 435 8.36 -18.13 -13.08
N VAL A 436 7.59 -17.88 -12.02
CA VAL A 436 6.61 -16.80 -11.91
C VAL A 436 6.86 -15.99 -10.66
N SER A 437 6.97 -14.68 -10.79
CA SER A 437 7.01 -13.72 -9.69
C SER A 437 5.98 -12.63 -9.89
N GLY A 438 5.38 -12.10 -8.83
CA GLY A 438 4.39 -11.04 -8.97
C GLY A 438 3.61 -10.75 -7.71
N MET A 439 2.53 -9.98 -7.86
CA MET A 439 1.58 -9.72 -6.78
C MET A 439 0.13 -9.76 -7.26
N SER A 440 -0.78 -9.98 -6.31
CA SER A 440 -2.21 -9.97 -6.54
C SER A 440 -2.96 -9.37 -5.34
N HIS A 441 -4.12 -8.78 -5.63
CA HIS A 441 -5.09 -8.36 -4.62
C HIS A 441 -5.95 -9.51 -4.09
N ARG A 442 -5.75 -10.73 -4.59
CA ARG A 442 -6.46 -11.93 -4.14
C ARG A 442 -5.57 -12.75 -3.21
N LYS A 443 -6.10 -13.06 -2.01
CA LYS A 443 -5.39 -13.88 -1.01
C LYS A 443 -5.15 -15.33 -1.48
N ASP A 444 -5.97 -15.82 -2.39
CA ASP A 444 -5.91 -17.17 -2.95
C ASP A 444 -5.13 -17.26 -4.27
N ALA A 445 -4.55 -16.15 -4.76
CA ALA A 445 -3.93 -16.08 -6.08
C ALA A 445 -2.81 -17.09 -6.29
N GLN A 446 -1.91 -17.26 -5.30
CA GLN A 446 -0.81 -18.21 -5.42
C GLN A 446 -1.31 -19.66 -5.53
N ALA A 447 -2.31 -20.04 -4.72
CA ALA A 447 -2.90 -21.37 -4.75
C ALA A 447 -3.67 -21.63 -6.06
N ALA A 448 -4.44 -20.65 -6.53
CA ALA A 448 -5.17 -20.74 -7.80
C ALA A 448 -4.22 -20.84 -9.01
N LEU A 449 -3.12 -20.08 -9.00
CA LEU A 449 -2.09 -20.15 -10.02
C LEU A 449 -1.38 -21.52 -10.00
N ALA A 450 -1.01 -22.03 -8.83
CA ALA A 450 -0.39 -23.34 -8.69
C ALA A 450 -1.26 -24.47 -9.26
N LEU A 451 -2.56 -24.44 -8.97
CA LEU A 451 -3.52 -25.41 -9.52
C LEU A 451 -3.61 -25.32 -11.06
N SER A 452 -3.67 -24.10 -11.59
CA SER A 452 -3.74 -23.87 -13.04
C SER A 452 -2.46 -24.36 -13.73
N VAL A 453 -1.29 -23.99 -13.20
CA VAL A 453 0.02 -24.38 -13.73
C VAL A 453 0.18 -25.90 -13.73
N ASN A 454 -0.23 -26.60 -12.67
CA ASN A 454 -0.18 -28.07 -12.62
C ASN A 454 -1.10 -28.76 -13.63
N GLN A 455 -2.18 -28.12 -14.08
CA GLN A 455 -3.08 -28.65 -15.11
C GLN A 455 -2.58 -28.34 -16.53
N ILE A 456 -1.90 -27.22 -16.70
CA ILE A 456 -1.44 -26.70 -18.00
C ILE A 456 -0.11 -27.35 -18.39
N LEU A 457 0.84 -27.44 -17.46
CA LEU A 457 2.19 -27.88 -17.75
C LEU A 457 2.35 -29.40 -17.58
N PRO A 458 3.13 -30.05 -18.45
CA PRO A 458 3.49 -31.45 -18.25
C PRO A 458 4.38 -31.61 -17.02
N ASN A 459 4.32 -32.78 -16.38
CA ASN A 459 5.10 -33.11 -15.16
C ASN A 459 6.63 -32.96 -15.30
N THR A 460 7.13 -32.80 -16.52
CA THR A 460 8.54 -32.57 -16.84
C THR A 460 8.98 -31.12 -16.66
N VAL A 461 8.05 -30.18 -16.48
CA VAL A 461 8.34 -28.76 -16.27
C VAL A 461 8.20 -28.44 -14.79
N ARG A 462 9.28 -27.97 -14.15
CA ARG A 462 9.27 -27.56 -12.74
C ARG A 462 8.78 -26.12 -12.63
N ALA A 463 7.77 -25.90 -11.80
CA ALA A 463 7.22 -24.57 -11.56
C ALA A 463 7.72 -23.99 -10.23
N ASP A 464 8.26 -22.78 -10.27
CA ASP A 464 8.55 -21.95 -9.10
C ASP A 464 7.64 -20.71 -9.13
N LEU A 465 6.80 -20.55 -8.10
CA LEU A 465 5.73 -19.55 -8.05
C LEU A 465 5.85 -18.68 -6.79
N GLN A 466 6.14 -17.40 -6.99
CA GLN A 466 6.32 -16.40 -5.93
C GLN A 466 5.35 -15.24 -6.11
N ILE A 467 4.11 -15.39 -5.61
CA ILE A 467 3.07 -14.36 -5.69
C ILE A 467 2.81 -13.77 -4.30
N SER A 468 3.02 -12.46 -4.14
CA SER A 468 2.66 -11.75 -2.92
C SER A 468 1.20 -11.28 -2.92
N TYR A 469 0.54 -11.37 -1.77
CA TYR A 469 -0.75 -10.68 -1.56
C TYR A 469 -0.49 -9.25 -1.12
N GLU A 470 -1.01 -8.30 -1.89
CA GLU A 470 -1.06 -6.89 -1.51
C GLU A 470 -2.52 -6.45 -1.48
N PRO A 471 -3.03 -5.87 -0.39
CA PRO A 471 -4.40 -5.36 -0.36
C PRO A 471 -4.58 -4.28 -1.43
N PRO A 472 -5.76 -4.20 -2.08
CA PRO A 472 -6.02 -3.14 -3.06
C PRO A 472 -5.84 -1.77 -2.39
N PRO A 473 -5.26 -0.78 -3.12
CA PRO A 473 -5.16 0.57 -2.60
C PRO A 473 -6.56 1.05 -2.19
N LYS A 474 -6.64 1.72 -1.04
CA LYS A 474 -7.90 2.35 -0.63
C LYS A 474 -8.30 3.33 -1.74
N ALA A 475 -9.53 3.22 -2.23
CA ALA A 475 -10.05 4.16 -3.22
C ALA A 475 -9.81 5.59 -2.71
N GLU A 476 -9.05 6.37 -3.48
CA GLU A 476 -8.93 7.79 -3.20
C GLU A 476 -10.33 8.40 -3.32
N PRO A 477 -10.75 9.26 -2.36
CA PRO A 477 -12.01 9.97 -2.51
C PRO A 477 -11.98 10.74 -3.83
N ASP A 478 -13.08 10.65 -4.58
CA ASP A 478 -13.27 11.34 -5.86
C ASP A 478 -13.40 12.85 -5.59
N LEU A 479 -12.25 13.49 -5.35
CA LEU A 479 -12.16 14.90 -5.03
C LEU A 479 -12.15 15.71 -6.34
N LEU A 480 -12.98 16.73 -6.40
CA LEU A 480 -12.99 17.70 -7.49
C LEU A 480 -11.62 18.40 -7.57
N PRO A 481 -11.02 18.51 -8.77
CA PRO A 481 -9.82 19.31 -8.96
C PRO A 481 -9.98 20.75 -8.46
N ALA A 482 -8.95 21.30 -7.81
CA ALA A 482 -8.97 22.63 -7.18
C ALA A 482 -9.43 23.76 -8.13
N VAL A 483 -9.05 23.68 -9.41
CA VAL A 483 -9.45 24.65 -10.45
C VAL A 483 -10.96 24.63 -10.69
N LEU A 484 -11.56 23.44 -10.75
CA LEU A 484 -13.01 23.31 -10.94
C LEU A 484 -13.78 23.78 -9.71
N CYS A 485 -13.25 23.52 -8.52
CA CYS A 485 -13.81 24.00 -7.26
C CYS A 485 -13.90 25.52 -7.19
N ILE A 486 -12.80 26.21 -7.48
CA ILE A 486 -12.79 27.67 -7.48
C ILE A 486 -13.69 28.23 -8.59
N SER A 487 -13.73 27.59 -9.76
CA SER A 487 -14.66 28.01 -10.82
C SER A 487 -16.13 27.92 -10.39
N GLN A 488 -16.52 26.89 -9.64
CA GLN A 488 -17.90 26.75 -9.15
C GLN A 488 -18.23 27.79 -8.08
N ILE A 489 -17.30 28.04 -7.14
CA ILE A 489 -17.47 29.06 -6.10
C ILE A 489 -17.60 30.44 -6.71
N ASN A 490 -16.72 30.80 -7.65
CA ASN A 490 -16.78 32.10 -8.33
C ASN A 490 -18.01 32.22 -9.23
N GLY A 491 -18.49 31.13 -9.83
CA GLY A 491 -19.77 31.10 -10.54
C GLY A 491 -20.96 31.43 -9.63
N LEU A 492 -21.00 30.87 -8.41
CA LEU A 492 -22.02 31.24 -7.42
C LEU A 492 -21.93 32.73 -7.06
N LEU A 493 -20.72 33.25 -6.82
CA LEU A 493 -20.47 34.64 -6.44
C LEU A 493 -20.82 35.67 -7.52
N GLN A 494 -20.91 35.26 -8.78
CA GLN A 494 -21.41 36.12 -9.87
C GLN A 494 -22.92 36.31 -9.80
N SER A 495 -23.66 35.30 -9.30
CA SER A 495 -25.12 35.33 -9.19
C SER A 495 -25.64 35.77 -7.83
N GLU A 496 -24.89 35.53 -6.76
CA GLU A 496 -25.27 35.78 -5.37
C GLU A 496 -24.10 36.46 -4.64
N LYS A 497 -24.37 37.46 -3.79
CA LYS A 497 -23.33 38.18 -3.03
C LYS A 497 -23.30 37.76 -1.57
N ILE A 498 -22.11 37.68 -0.98
CA ILE A 498 -21.95 37.58 0.48
C ILE A 498 -22.22 38.96 1.07
N ASN A 499 -23.42 39.13 1.63
CA ASN A 499 -23.87 40.39 2.21
C ASN A 499 -23.63 40.44 3.72
N PHE A 500 -23.34 41.65 4.20
CA PHE A 500 -23.09 41.95 5.60
C PHE A 500 -24.14 42.93 6.13
N ASP A 501 -24.35 42.92 7.45
CA ASP A 501 -25.20 43.93 8.07
C ASP A 501 -24.58 45.35 7.94
N PRO A 502 -25.39 46.41 7.87
CA PRO A 502 -24.89 47.77 7.68
C PRO A 502 -23.84 48.16 8.73
N GLY A 503 -22.66 48.59 8.27
CA GLY A 503 -21.55 49.00 9.15
C GLY A 503 -20.91 47.86 9.96
N SER A 504 -21.20 46.60 9.64
CA SER A 504 -20.71 45.43 10.37
C SER A 504 -19.98 44.44 9.45
N ASP A 505 -19.21 43.55 10.08
CA ASP A 505 -18.59 42.34 9.56
C ASP A 505 -19.48 41.09 9.74
N ARG A 506 -20.66 41.23 10.35
CA ARG A 506 -21.61 40.13 10.52
C ARG A 506 -22.29 39.80 9.19
N VAL A 507 -22.12 38.56 8.74
CA VAL A 507 -22.77 38.04 7.54
C VAL A 507 -24.26 37.85 7.79
N ASN A 508 -25.10 38.43 6.94
CA ASN A 508 -26.56 38.36 7.05
C ASN A 508 -27.10 36.99 6.59
N LEU A 509 -28.40 36.73 6.80
CA LEU A 509 -28.99 35.42 6.49
C LEU A 509 -28.80 34.97 5.03
N ALA A 510 -28.90 35.89 4.06
CA ALA A 510 -28.68 35.56 2.65
C ALA A 510 -27.21 35.16 2.39
N GLY A 511 -26.25 35.87 3.01
CA GLY A 511 -24.84 35.51 2.96
C GLY A 511 -24.55 34.17 3.65
N GLN A 512 -25.24 33.83 4.74
CA GLN A 512 -25.11 32.53 5.42
C GLN A 512 -25.52 31.37 4.51
N ASN A 513 -26.64 31.49 3.79
CA ASN A 513 -27.10 30.47 2.84
C ASN A 513 -26.12 30.27 1.68
N LEU A 514 -25.51 31.36 1.20
CA LEU A 514 -24.48 31.28 0.17
C LEU A 514 -23.21 30.58 0.69
N LEU A 515 -22.82 30.86 1.93
CA LEU A 515 -21.68 30.18 2.57
C LEU A 515 -21.93 28.69 2.80
N ASP A 516 -23.17 28.26 3.00
CA ASP A 516 -23.53 26.83 3.04
C ASP A 516 -23.26 26.17 1.68
N LYS A 517 -23.71 26.79 0.58
CA LYS A 517 -23.45 26.29 -0.78
C LYS A 517 -21.95 26.23 -1.10
N ILE A 518 -21.20 27.27 -0.71
CA ILE A 518 -19.73 27.31 -0.87
C ILE A 518 -19.08 26.17 -0.06
N ALA A 519 -19.53 25.92 1.17
CA ALA A 519 -19.02 24.82 1.98
C ALA A 519 -19.33 23.45 1.37
N ASP A 520 -20.51 23.25 0.76
CA ASP A 520 -20.86 22.01 0.08
C ASP A 520 -19.94 21.71 -1.12
N ILE A 521 -19.54 22.75 -1.86
CA ILE A 521 -18.52 22.62 -2.92
C ILE A 521 -17.17 22.28 -2.30
N LEU A 522 -16.69 23.05 -1.31
CA LEU A 522 -15.37 22.84 -0.69
C LEU A 522 -15.20 21.46 -0.07
N ARG A 523 -16.25 20.82 0.45
CA ARG A 523 -16.18 19.45 0.96
C ARG A 523 -15.87 18.41 -0.13
N GLN A 524 -16.21 18.70 -1.37
CA GLN A 524 -15.94 17.83 -2.52
C GLN A 524 -14.52 18.05 -3.07
N CYS A 525 -13.80 19.07 -2.60
CA CYS A 525 -12.51 19.50 -3.17
C CYS A 525 -11.28 19.08 -2.35
N GLY A 526 -11.50 18.63 -1.11
CA GLY A 526 -10.41 18.36 -0.18
C GLY A 526 -9.73 19.65 0.32
N GLU A 527 -8.49 19.52 0.77
CA GLU A 527 -7.69 20.68 1.23
C GLU A 527 -7.05 21.39 0.04
N ILE A 528 -7.53 22.59 -0.29
CA ILE A 528 -7.01 23.43 -1.38
C ILE A 528 -6.51 24.77 -0.82
N PRO A 529 -5.34 25.28 -1.26
CA PRO A 529 -4.81 26.54 -0.73
C PRO A 529 -5.57 27.73 -1.33
N LEU A 530 -6.33 28.46 -0.51
CA LEU A 530 -7.20 29.55 -0.97
C LEU A 530 -6.83 30.90 -0.38
N GLU A 531 -7.06 31.97 -1.14
CA GLU A 531 -7.14 33.34 -0.64
C GLU A 531 -8.58 33.83 -0.74
N ILE A 532 -9.09 34.39 0.35
CA ILE A 532 -10.38 35.07 0.45
C ILE A 532 -10.09 36.57 0.41
N ALA A 533 -10.38 37.18 -0.73
CA ALA A 533 -10.08 38.59 -0.99
C ALA A 533 -11.30 39.48 -0.74
N GLY A 534 -11.17 40.45 0.16
CA GLY A 534 -12.21 41.43 0.47
C GLY A 534 -12.00 42.77 -0.21
N HIS A 535 -13.07 43.33 -0.79
CA HIS A 535 -13.05 44.63 -1.47
C HIS A 535 -14.17 45.55 -0.98
N THR A 536 -13.92 46.85 -0.98
CA THR A 536 -14.90 47.91 -0.66
C THR A 536 -15.09 48.85 -1.85
N ASP A 537 -16.12 49.70 -1.78
CA ASP A 537 -16.24 50.85 -2.66
C ASP A 537 -15.34 52.01 -2.20
N SER A 538 -15.35 53.12 -2.93
CA SER A 538 -14.52 54.28 -2.65
C SER A 538 -15.12 55.28 -1.64
N GLN A 539 -16.14 54.89 -0.87
CA GLN A 539 -16.74 55.78 0.14
C GLN A 539 -16.07 55.56 1.49
N GLY A 540 -15.57 56.63 2.09
CA GLY A 540 -14.88 56.57 3.38
C GLY A 540 -13.40 56.95 3.27
N ARG A 541 -12.64 56.73 4.35
CA ARG A 541 -11.17 56.89 4.32
C ARG A 541 -10.54 55.55 3.94
N GLU A 542 -9.49 55.60 3.14
CA GLU A 542 -8.74 54.43 2.65
C GLU A 542 -8.39 53.44 3.77
N GLU A 543 -7.87 53.94 4.90
CA GLU A 543 -7.52 53.11 6.07
C GLU A 543 -8.74 52.36 6.65
N MET A 544 -9.89 53.02 6.72
CA MET A 544 -11.13 52.41 7.21
C MET A 544 -11.67 51.37 6.22
N ASN A 545 -11.54 51.64 4.92
CA ASN A 545 -11.93 50.73 3.85
C ASN A 545 -11.04 49.47 3.81
N LEU A 546 -9.73 49.64 3.98
CA LEU A 546 -8.78 48.54 4.10
C LEU A 546 -9.11 47.67 5.32
N GLN A 547 -9.28 48.27 6.49
CA GLN A 547 -9.63 47.54 7.72
C GLN A 547 -10.96 46.80 7.58
N LEU A 548 -11.99 47.46 7.03
CA LEU A 548 -13.31 46.85 6.82
C LEU A 548 -13.24 45.65 5.87
N SER A 549 -12.50 45.78 4.77
CA SER A 549 -12.32 44.70 3.80
C SER A 549 -11.60 43.48 4.41
N GLN A 550 -10.58 43.71 5.25
CA GLN A 550 -9.85 42.66 5.97
C GLN A 550 -10.76 41.94 6.96
N THR A 551 -11.51 42.69 7.78
CA THR A 551 -12.42 42.10 8.77
C THR A 551 -13.51 41.27 8.09
N ARG A 552 -14.05 41.72 6.96
CA ARG A 552 -15.04 40.96 6.18
C ARG A 552 -14.47 39.67 5.60
N ALA A 553 -13.26 39.70 5.04
CA ALA A 553 -12.58 38.50 4.56
C ALA A 553 -12.34 37.50 5.71
N GLN A 554 -11.91 38.00 6.87
CA GLN A 554 -11.73 37.18 8.07
C GLN A 554 -13.05 36.59 8.59
N ALA A 555 -14.14 37.36 8.55
CA ALA A 555 -15.47 36.89 8.93
C ALA A 555 -15.91 35.70 8.04
N VAL A 556 -15.69 35.79 6.72
CA VAL A 556 -15.97 34.69 5.78
C VAL A 556 -15.13 33.45 6.11
N LEU A 557 -13.83 33.63 6.40
CA LEU A 557 -12.96 32.52 6.82
C LEU A 557 -13.51 31.82 8.09
N MET A 558 -13.89 32.59 9.10
CA MET A 558 -14.45 32.06 10.35
C MET A 558 -15.80 31.36 10.15
N GLU A 559 -16.63 31.85 9.23
CA GLU A 559 -17.90 31.22 8.87
C GLU A 559 -17.71 29.86 8.17
N LEU A 560 -16.68 29.73 7.33
CA LEU A 560 -16.32 28.46 6.70
C LEU A 560 -15.74 27.46 7.73
N GLN A 561 -14.94 27.94 8.68
CA GLN A 561 -14.47 27.12 9.81
C GLN A 561 -15.63 26.57 10.64
N ARG A 562 -16.64 27.39 10.94
CA ARG A 562 -17.86 26.96 11.65
C ARG A 562 -18.64 25.88 10.90
N ARG A 563 -18.53 25.84 9.58
CA ARG A 563 -19.11 24.80 8.70
C ARG A 563 -18.24 23.54 8.57
N ARG A 564 -17.21 23.43 9.40
CA ARG A 564 -16.22 22.34 9.46
C ARG A 564 -15.44 22.16 8.16
N ILE A 565 -15.20 23.24 7.43
CA ILE A 565 -14.23 23.24 6.33
C ILE A 565 -12.82 23.30 6.92
N LEU A 566 -11.91 22.47 6.41
CA LEU A 566 -10.49 22.56 6.74
C LEU A 566 -9.92 23.82 6.10
N THR A 567 -9.68 24.86 6.89
CA THR A 567 -9.18 26.15 6.39
C THR A 567 -7.70 26.39 6.71
N GLY A 568 -6.93 25.34 7.07
CA GLY A 568 -5.53 25.47 7.47
C GLY A 568 -4.65 26.09 6.38
N SER A 569 -5.04 25.89 5.12
CA SER A 569 -4.38 26.43 3.93
C SER A 569 -5.05 27.68 3.38
N PHE A 570 -6.03 28.29 4.08
CA PHE A 570 -6.75 29.47 3.62
C PHE A 570 -6.16 30.75 4.23
N VAL A 571 -6.13 31.83 3.46
CA VAL A 571 -5.71 33.17 3.92
C VAL A 571 -6.81 34.18 3.62
N ALA A 572 -7.10 35.07 4.56
CA ALA A 572 -8.02 36.18 4.36
C ALA A 572 -7.23 37.48 4.15
N GLN A 573 -7.49 38.18 3.04
CA GLN A 573 -6.78 39.41 2.68
C GLN A 573 -7.76 40.51 2.30
N GLY A 574 -7.65 41.67 2.94
CA GLY A 574 -8.37 42.89 2.59
C GLY A 574 -7.58 43.74 1.59
N TYR A 575 -8.26 44.25 0.57
CA TYR A 575 -7.69 45.16 -0.44
C TYR A 575 -8.29 46.57 -0.39
N GLY A 576 -9.28 46.82 0.46
CA GLY A 576 -10.01 48.09 0.50
C GLY A 576 -10.59 48.46 -0.87
N GLU A 577 -10.44 49.73 -1.25
CA GLU A 577 -10.92 50.29 -2.52
C GLU A 577 -9.90 50.20 -3.67
N THR A 578 -8.71 49.65 -3.43
CA THR A 578 -7.55 49.71 -4.35
C THR A 578 -7.70 48.90 -5.64
N LYS A 579 -8.64 47.95 -5.67
CA LYS A 579 -8.92 47.06 -6.81
C LYS A 579 -10.39 47.14 -7.25
N PRO A 580 -10.84 48.28 -7.81
CA PRO A 580 -12.21 48.44 -8.30
C PRO A 580 -12.42 47.68 -9.62
N ILE A 581 -13.58 47.06 -9.80
CA ILE A 581 -13.99 46.38 -11.03
C ILE A 581 -15.13 47.11 -11.76
N ALA A 582 -15.71 48.13 -11.14
CA ALA A 582 -16.69 49.05 -11.71
C ALA A 582 -16.40 50.49 -11.25
N ALA A 583 -16.94 51.48 -11.96
CA ALA A 583 -16.83 52.89 -11.58
C ALA A 583 -17.56 53.17 -10.24
N ASN A 584 -16.98 54.00 -9.37
CA ASN A 584 -17.56 54.32 -8.06
C ASN A 584 -18.54 55.52 -8.08
N ASP A 585 -18.83 56.06 -9.25
CA ASP A 585 -19.71 57.21 -9.46
C ASP A 585 -21.20 56.87 -9.20
N SER A 586 -21.62 55.67 -9.59
CA SER A 586 -22.99 55.17 -9.44
C SER A 586 -23.17 54.31 -8.18
N ALA A 587 -24.40 54.23 -7.67
CA ALA A 587 -24.71 53.35 -6.53
C ALA A 587 -24.52 51.87 -6.88
N GLU A 588 -24.85 51.54 -8.13
CA GLU A 588 -24.71 50.23 -8.74
C GLU A 588 -23.24 49.82 -8.85
N GLY A 589 -22.38 50.70 -9.36
CA GLY A 589 -20.94 50.44 -9.47
C GLY A 589 -20.24 50.30 -8.11
N ARG A 590 -20.64 51.09 -7.11
CA ARG A 590 -20.19 50.90 -5.72
C ARG A 590 -20.64 49.56 -5.15
N ASP A 591 -21.87 49.13 -5.42
CA ASP A 591 -22.35 47.82 -4.97
C ASP A 591 -21.58 46.65 -5.62
N ILE A 592 -21.17 46.79 -6.88
CA ILE A 592 -20.32 45.80 -7.56
C ILE A 592 -18.93 45.74 -6.91
N ASN A 593 -18.36 46.87 -6.50
CA ASN A 593 -17.04 46.91 -5.85
C ASN A 593 -17.02 46.31 -4.44
N ARG A 594 -18.14 46.35 -3.70
CA ARG A 594 -18.30 45.67 -2.40
C ARG A 594 -18.50 44.16 -2.59
N ARG A 595 -17.41 43.41 -2.62
CA ARG A 595 -17.42 41.97 -2.93
C ARG A 595 -16.37 41.16 -2.17
N ILE A 596 -16.58 39.84 -2.19
CA ILE A 596 -15.63 38.83 -1.71
C ILE A 596 -15.29 37.94 -2.91
N GLU A 597 -14.00 37.67 -3.13
CA GLU A 597 -13.51 36.80 -4.19
C GLU A 597 -12.67 35.66 -3.60
N PHE A 598 -12.63 34.52 -4.29
CA PHE A 598 -11.79 33.39 -3.92
C PHE A 598 -10.76 33.14 -5.01
N TYR A 599 -9.50 33.10 -4.60
CA TYR A 599 -8.37 32.81 -5.47
C TYR A 599 -7.67 31.52 -5.03
N LEU A 600 -7.28 30.69 -5.99
CA LEU A 600 -6.35 29.60 -5.71
C LEU A 600 -4.97 30.23 -5.46
N ARG A 601 -4.33 29.88 -4.34
CA ARG A 601 -2.94 30.25 -4.13
C ARG A 601 -2.08 29.20 -4.83
N GLU A 602 -1.20 29.64 -5.71
CA GLU A 602 -0.16 28.75 -6.26
C GLU A 602 0.72 28.31 -5.09
N ASN A 603 0.65 27.03 -4.72
CA ASN A 603 1.58 26.50 -3.73
C ASN A 603 2.92 26.25 -4.41
N GLU A 604 3.92 27.01 -3.98
CA GLU A 604 5.25 26.47 -3.70
C GLU A 604 5.08 25.07 -3.06
N PRO A 605 5.83 24.06 -3.53
CA PRO A 605 5.53 22.66 -3.24
C PRO A 605 5.43 22.41 -1.74
N VAL A 606 4.33 21.79 -1.32
CA VAL A 606 4.25 21.11 -0.03
C VAL A 606 5.43 20.15 0.03
N PRO A 607 6.36 20.29 0.98
CA PRO A 607 7.37 19.27 1.17
C PRO A 607 6.62 17.96 1.43
N LEU A 608 6.74 17.00 0.51
CA LEU A 608 6.53 15.60 0.82
C LEU A 608 7.20 15.38 2.17
N ALA A 609 6.48 14.83 3.15
CA ALA A 609 7.02 14.54 4.47
C ALA A 609 8.35 13.78 4.32
N GLN A 610 9.45 14.53 4.32
CA GLN A 610 10.79 14.06 4.54
C GLN A 610 10.87 13.87 6.04
N GLY A 611 11.39 12.73 6.44
CA GLY A 611 11.49 12.32 7.84
C GLY A 611 12.05 13.42 8.72
N ASP A 612 11.56 13.43 9.96
CA ASP A 612 11.94 14.31 11.06
C ASP A 612 13.41 14.80 10.96
N PRO A 613 13.65 16.11 10.88
CA PRO A 613 14.98 16.64 11.13
C PRO A 613 15.24 16.54 12.64
N GLU A 614 16.33 15.86 12.99
CA GLU A 614 16.94 15.87 14.31
C GLU A 614 16.99 17.29 14.90
N THR A 615 16.36 17.46 16.06
CA THR A 615 16.62 18.57 16.97
C THR A 615 18.13 18.66 17.28
N PRO A 616 18.77 19.83 17.14
CA PRO A 616 20.15 20.00 17.59
C PRO A 616 20.21 19.93 19.12
N PRO A 617 21.32 19.45 19.70
CA PRO A 617 21.46 19.36 21.15
C PRO A 617 21.54 20.77 21.76
N THR A 618 20.67 20.99 22.75
CA THR A 618 20.73 22.09 23.70
C THR A 618 22.13 22.20 24.31
N GLU A 619 22.84 23.27 24.00
CA GLU A 619 24.09 23.62 24.67
C GLU A 619 23.85 23.81 26.17
N ALA A 620 24.65 23.08 26.96
CA ALA A 620 24.71 23.20 28.40
C ALA A 620 25.25 24.59 28.78
N ARG A 621 24.45 25.33 29.56
CA ARG A 621 24.89 26.53 30.26
C ARG A 621 25.99 26.15 31.27
N THR A 622 27.21 26.57 30.99
CA THR A 622 28.26 26.76 32.00
C THR A 622 28.08 28.15 32.62
N ASN A 623 27.42 28.21 33.78
CA ASN A 623 27.57 29.35 34.69
C ASN A 623 28.67 29.00 35.70
N ALA A 624 29.84 29.62 35.52
CA ALA A 624 30.83 29.79 36.56
C ALA A 624 31.22 31.28 36.61
N ASP A 625 30.59 31.95 37.58
CA ASP A 625 31.22 32.81 38.58
C ASP A 625 31.53 34.30 38.30
N ALA A 626 31.21 35.05 39.36
CA ALA A 626 31.77 36.32 39.83
C ALA A 626 31.65 37.63 39.02
N GLY A 627 30.71 38.47 39.48
CA GLY A 627 31.06 39.75 40.10
C GLY A 627 31.24 40.98 39.21
N GLN A 628 30.21 41.82 39.13
CA GLN A 628 30.17 43.22 39.62
C GLN A 628 28.87 43.90 39.22
#